data_AF-A0A353REV4-F1
#
_entry.id   AF-A0A353REV4-F1
#
_cell.length_a   1.000
_cell.length_b   1.000
_cell.length_c   1.000
_cell.angle_alpha   90.00
_cell.angle_beta   90.00
_cell.angle_gamma   90.00
#
_symmetry.space_group_name_H-M   'P 1'
#
loop_
_entity.id
_entity.type
_entity.pdbx_description
1 polymer ?
#
loop_
_entity_poly.entity_id
_entity_poly.type
_entity_poly.pdbx_seq_one_letter_code
_entity_poly.pdbx_strand_id
1 'polypeptide(L)'
;MKIVSKKMKTMDGNEAAAYVSYAFTEVSTIYPITPSSPMAAHVDVWAANGKKNLFGQPVRLVEMESECGAAGAMHGSLESGALTTSYT
;
A
#
# COMPACT_ATOMS: atom_id res chain seq x y z
N MET A 1 17.09 -26.71 8.78
CA MET A 1 16.03 -25.68 8.86
C MET A 1 16.71 -24.36 9.23
N LYS A 2 16.86 -23.40 8.30
CA LYS A 2 17.47 -22.10 8.62
C LYS A 2 16.46 -21.31 9.47
N ILE A 3 16.82 -21.03 10.72
CA ILE A 3 16.06 -20.06 11.53
C ILE A 3 16.31 -18.70 10.87
N VAL A 4 15.33 -18.19 10.13
CA VAL A 4 15.37 -16.82 9.64
C VAL A 4 15.16 -15.92 10.84
N SER A 5 16.21 -15.20 11.23
CA SER A 5 16.12 -14.20 12.29
C SER A 5 15.14 -13.10 11.88
N LYS A 6 14.20 -12.76 12.77
CA LYS A 6 13.26 -11.65 12.54
C LYS A 6 14.05 -10.33 12.46
N LYS A 7 13.77 -9.50 11.46
CA LYS A 7 14.31 -8.15 11.40
C LYS A 7 13.56 -7.26 12.39
N MET A 8 14.23 -6.89 13.47
CA MET A 8 13.73 -5.88 14.41
C MET A 8 13.97 -4.49 13.82
N LYS A 9 12.93 -3.66 13.76
CA LYS A 9 13.01 -2.27 13.30
C LYS A 9 12.04 -1.44 14.14
N THR A 10 12.48 -0.27 14.57
CA THR A 10 11.61 0.74 15.18
C THR A 10 10.80 1.43 14.08
N MET A 11 9.49 1.45 14.21
CA MET A 11 8.55 2.10 13.29
C MET A 11 7.26 2.43 14.04
N ASP A 12 6.49 3.39 13.54
CA ASP A 12 5.13 3.64 14.04
C ASP A 12 4.11 2.66 13.43
N GLY A 13 2.85 2.77 13.87
CA GLY A 13 1.78 1.89 13.40
C GLY A 13 1.42 2.06 11.92
N ASN A 14 1.52 3.28 11.38
CA ASN A 14 1.23 3.56 9.97
C ASN A 14 2.31 2.96 9.08
N GLU A 15 3.59 3.14 9.42
CA GLU A 15 4.70 2.53 8.68
C GLU A 15 4.60 0.99 8.75
N ALA A 16 4.22 0.42 9.90
CA ALA A 16 4.04 -1.03 10.04
C ALA A 16 2.91 -1.58 9.16
N ALA A 17 1.75 -0.93 9.16
CA ALA A 17 0.60 -1.31 8.34
C ALA A 17 0.89 -1.15 6.83
N ALA A 18 1.50 -0.02 6.44
CA ALA A 18 1.96 0.22 5.07
C ALA A 18 2.97 -0.85 4.64
N TYR A 19 3.92 -1.20 5.50
CA TYR A 19 4.98 -2.17 5.16
C TYR A 19 4.42 -3.54 4.80
N VAL A 20 3.44 -4.02 5.57
CA VAL A 20 2.80 -5.30 5.29
C VAL A 20 1.91 -5.21 4.06
N SER A 21 1.05 -4.19 3.96
CA SER A 21 0.17 -4.02 2.80
C SER A 21 0.94 -3.93 1.49
N TYR A 22 1.99 -3.11 1.42
CA TYR A 22 2.84 -2.95 0.24
C TYR A 22 3.32 -4.29 -0.35
N ALA A 23 3.61 -5.28 0.49
CA ALA A 23 4.09 -6.59 0.05
C ALA A 23 3.03 -7.35 -0.78
N PHE A 24 1.74 -7.18 -0.49
CA PHE A 24 0.62 -7.90 -1.09
C PHE A 24 -0.19 -7.08 -2.09
N THR A 25 0.17 -5.82 -2.30
CA THR A 25 -0.58 -4.88 -3.14
C THR A 25 0.05 -4.75 -4.53
N GLU A 26 -0.76 -4.76 -5.57
CA GLU A 26 -0.39 -4.38 -6.94
C GLU A 26 -0.83 -2.94 -7.24
N VAL A 27 -2.05 -2.59 -6.82
CA VAL A 27 -2.65 -1.25 -7.00
C VAL A 27 -3.09 -0.68 -5.65
N SER A 28 -2.84 0.60 -5.39
CA SER A 28 -3.40 1.29 -4.24
C SER A 28 -4.18 2.53 -4.68
N THR A 29 -5.45 2.58 -4.34
CA THR A 29 -6.35 3.70 -4.64
C THR A 29 -6.62 4.44 -3.35
N ILE A 30 -6.27 5.72 -3.26
CA ILE A 30 -6.23 6.45 -1.99
C ILE A 30 -6.95 7.79 -2.07
N TYR A 31 -7.29 8.32 -0.89
CA TYR A 31 -7.63 9.72 -0.69
C TYR A 31 -7.05 10.16 0.67
N PRO A 32 -6.36 11.30 0.78
CA PRO A 32 -5.69 11.69 2.02
C PRO A 32 -6.69 12.15 3.10
N ILE A 33 -6.65 11.49 4.26
CA ILE A 33 -7.36 11.88 5.48
C ILE A 33 -6.52 11.61 6.73
N THR A 34 -6.58 12.48 7.73
CA THR A 34 -5.93 12.23 9.02
C THR A 34 -6.72 11.20 9.82
N PRO A 35 -6.09 10.20 10.47
CA PRO A 35 -4.64 10.02 10.67
C PRO A 35 -3.98 9.00 9.71
N SER A 36 -4.67 8.54 8.67
CA SER A 36 -4.26 7.43 7.81
C SER A 36 -3.37 7.84 6.62
N SER A 37 -3.35 9.12 6.22
CA SER A 37 -2.50 9.66 5.15
C SER A 37 -1.03 9.21 5.17
N PRO A 38 -0.35 9.07 6.34
CA PRO A 38 1.04 8.60 6.37
C PRO A 38 1.23 7.21 5.76
N MET A 39 0.23 6.32 5.83
CA MET A 39 0.32 4.98 5.20
C MET A 39 0.45 5.09 3.68
N ALA A 40 -0.42 5.88 3.04
CA ALA A 40 -0.38 6.14 1.60
C ALA A 40 0.94 6.82 1.19
N ALA A 41 1.41 7.79 1.99
CA ALA A 41 2.68 8.47 1.73
C ALA A 41 3.89 7.52 1.78
N HIS A 42 3.92 6.58 2.73
CA HIS A 42 4.97 5.56 2.76
C HIS A 42 4.95 4.68 1.51
N VAL A 43 3.76 4.24 1.07
CA VAL A 43 3.61 3.45 -0.16
C VAL A 43 4.09 4.21 -1.39
N ASP A 44 3.70 5.47 -1.53
CA ASP A 44 4.10 6.32 -2.66
C ASP A 44 5.62 6.50 -2.71
N VAL A 45 6.24 6.88 -1.59
CA VAL A 45 7.69 7.03 -1.48
C VAL A 45 8.42 5.72 -1.78
N TRP A 46 7.92 4.58 -1.30
CA TRP A 46 8.56 3.30 -1.57
C TRP A 46 8.42 2.87 -3.03
N ALA A 47 7.27 3.12 -3.66
CA ALA A 47 7.05 2.84 -5.07
C ALA A 47 7.95 3.71 -5.96
N ALA A 48 8.03 5.02 -5.67
CA ALA A 48 8.93 5.95 -6.36
C ALA A 48 10.41 5.56 -6.23
N ASN A 49 10.80 4.99 -5.08
CA ASN A 49 12.14 4.46 -4.86
C ASN A 49 12.34 3.02 -5.39
N GLY A 50 11.38 2.47 -6.12
CA GLY A 50 11.50 1.17 -6.78
C GLY A 50 11.43 -0.04 -5.83
N LYS A 51 10.91 0.12 -4.60
CA LYS A 51 10.64 -1.01 -3.70
C LYS A 51 9.69 -1.98 -4.42
N LYS A 52 10.01 -3.27 -4.42
CA LYS A 52 9.15 -4.28 -5.05
C LYS A 52 8.22 -4.94 -4.02
N ASN A 53 6.98 -5.18 -4.42
CA ASN A 53 6.05 -6.08 -3.74
C ASN A 53 6.48 -7.55 -3.93
N LEU A 54 5.71 -8.50 -3.39
CA LEU A 54 6.00 -9.93 -3.52
C LEU A 54 5.89 -10.46 -4.96
N PHE A 55 5.25 -9.69 -5.86
CA PHE A 55 5.11 -10.00 -7.27
C PHE A 55 6.24 -9.40 -8.13
N GLY A 56 7.23 -8.76 -7.50
CA GLY A 56 8.41 -8.24 -8.18
C GLY A 56 8.21 -6.88 -8.86
N GLN A 57 7.12 -6.16 -8.55
CA GLN A 57 6.75 -4.88 -9.14
C GLN A 57 6.58 -3.79 -8.05
N PRO A 58 6.83 -2.51 -8.35
CA PRO A 58 6.41 -1.43 -7.45
C PRO A 58 4.88 -1.33 -7.40
N VAL A 59 4.33 -0.91 -6.25
CA VAL A 59 2.90 -0.65 -6.12
C VAL A 59 2.51 0.52 -7.01
N ARG A 60 1.42 0.39 -7.77
CA ARG A 60 0.83 1.51 -8.51
C ARG A 60 -0.14 2.25 -7.60
N LEU A 61 0.27 3.41 -7.07
CA LEU A 61 -0.60 4.27 -6.27
C LEU A 61 -1.34 5.28 -7.15
N VAL A 62 -2.62 5.50 -6.87
CA VAL A 62 -3.50 6.46 -7.57
C VAL A 62 -4.32 7.22 -6.54
N GLU A 63 -4.15 8.53 -6.50
CA GLU A 63 -4.98 9.43 -5.70
C GLU A 63 -6.28 9.75 -6.44
N MET A 64 -7.41 9.55 -5.76
CA MET A 64 -8.75 9.83 -6.27
C MET A 64 -9.26 11.17 -5.74
N GLU A 65 -10.43 11.63 -6.21
CA GLU A 65 -11.01 12.91 -5.78
C GLU A 65 -11.76 12.85 -4.43
N SER A 66 -12.06 11.65 -3.95
CA SER A 66 -12.72 11.40 -2.67
C SER A 66 -12.47 9.96 -2.19
N GLU A 67 -12.75 9.66 -0.91
CA GLU A 67 -12.72 8.28 -0.40
C GLU A 67 -13.74 7.39 -1.11
N CYS A 68 -14.87 7.96 -1.57
CA CYS A 68 -15.86 7.27 -2.39
C CYS A 68 -15.28 6.90 -3.77
N GLY A 69 -14.56 7.83 -4.41
CA GLY A 69 -13.83 7.59 -5.64
C GLY A 69 -12.76 6.51 -5.46
N ALA A 70 -12.02 6.55 -4.35
CA ALA A 70 -11.06 5.51 -3.97
C ALA A 70 -11.72 4.14 -3.82
N ALA A 71 -12.87 4.05 -3.15
CA ALA A 71 -13.61 2.80 -3.02
C ALA A 71 -14.13 2.27 -4.38
N GLY A 72 -14.64 3.15 -5.26
CA GLY A 72 -15.09 2.77 -6.60
C GLY A 72 -13.95 2.28 -7.49
N ALA A 73 -12.81 2.97 -7.46
CA ALA A 73 -11.61 2.54 -8.17
C ALA A 73 -11.06 1.22 -7.61
N MET A 74 -11.06 1.05 -6.28
CA MET A 74 -10.68 -0.20 -5.61
C MET A 74 -11.56 -1.36 -6.08
N HIS A 75 -12.88 -1.15 -6.13
CA HIS A 75 -13.84 -2.15 -6.59
C HIS A 75 -13.52 -2.62 -8.02
N GLY A 76 -13.40 -1.69 -8.97
CA GLY A 76 -13.07 -2.04 -10.37
C GLY A 76 -11.69 -2.68 -10.53
N SER A 77 -10.71 -2.27 -9.72
CA SER A 77 -9.36 -2.87 -9.72
C SER A 77 -9.38 -4.31 -9.22
N LEU A 78 -10.14 -4.61 -8.16
CA LEU A 78 -10.34 -5.98 -7.69
C LEU A 78 -11.11 -6.83 -8.71
N GLU A 79 -12.18 -6.30 -9.31
CA GLU A 79 -12.95 -7.01 -10.35
C GLU A 79 -12.12 -7.33 -11.59
N SER A 80 -11.20 -6.44 -11.97
CA SER A 80 -10.28 -6.66 -13.10
C SER A 80 -9.09 -7.58 -12.76
N GLY A 81 -8.98 -8.05 -11.52
CA GLY A 81 -8.04 -9.10 -11.12
C GLY A 81 -6.75 -8.62 -10.46
N ALA A 82 -6.66 -7.36 -10.02
CA ALA A 82 -5.50 -6.84 -9.31
C ALA A 82 -5.70 -6.81 -7.80
N LEU A 83 -4.71 -7.27 -7.03
CA LEU A 83 -4.74 -7.17 -5.57
C LEU A 83 -4.62 -5.70 -5.14
N THR A 84 -5.71 -5.17 -4.60
CA THR A 84 -5.87 -3.72 -4.39
C THR A 84 -6.04 -3.38 -2.91
N THR A 85 -5.48 -2.25 -2.48
CA THR A 85 -5.57 -1.75 -1.10
C THR A 85 -5.88 -0.26 -1.07
N SER A 86 -6.57 0.19 -0.01
CA SER A 86 -6.83 1.59 0.29
C SER A 86 -6.49 1.90 1.75
N TYR A 87 -6.26 3.17 2.06
CA TYR A 87 -6.03 3.70 3.41
C TYR A 87 -7.00 4.86 3.63
N THR A 88 -7.80 4.77 4.69
CA THR A 88 -8.85 5.71 5.10
C THR A 88 -8.82 5.79 6.61
#